data_AF-G6YT81-F1
#
_entry.id   AF-G6YT81-F1
#
_cell.length_a   1.000
_cell.length_b   1.000
_cell.length_c   1.000
_cell.angle_alpha   90.00
_cell.angle_beta   90.00
_cell.angle_gamma   90.00
#
_symmetry.space_group_name_H-M   'P 1'
#
loop_
_entity.id
_entity.type
_entity.pdbx_description
1 polymer ?
#
loop_
_entity_poly.entity_id
_entity_poly.type
_entity_poly.pdbx_seq_one_letter_code
_entity_poly.pdbx_strand_id
1 'polypeptide(L)'
;MSPLKQIYLRVVSTRAYMSIMENAIEGVEARVLWSCKQRCVELLELGFKEVSGFFKPFRYEVHIKGESSLFRSTSEHAARHYLTMLLGDPIDELEHCSG
;
A
#
# COMPACT_ATOMS: atom_id res chain seq x y z
N MET A 1 -25.51 -29.21 17.16
CA MET A 1 -24.21 -28.51 17.30
C MET A 1 -24.31 -27.17 16.56
N SER A 2 -23.99 -26.06 17.23
CA SER A 2 -24.27 -24.71 16.71
C SER A 2 -23.23 -24.25 15.68
N PRO A 3 -23.63 -23.73 14.50
CA PRO A 3 -22.74 -23.29 13.41
C PRO A 3 -21.70 -22.22 13.81
N LEU A 4 -21.94 -21.50 14.90
CA LEU A 4 -21.15 -20.34 15.30
C LEU A 4 -19.74 -20.71 15.80
N LYS A 5 -19.54 -21.92 16.32
CA LYS A 5 -18.20 -22.36 16.78
C LYS A 5 -17.25 -22.72 15.65
N GLN A 6 -17.76 -23.04 14.45
CA GLN A 6 -16.94 -23.37 13.28
C GLN A 6 -16.42 -22.11 12.57
N ILE A 7 -17.11 -20.98 12.75
CA ILE A 7 -16.68 -19.67 12.26
C ILE A 7 -15.51 -19.14 13.12
N TYR A 8 -15.54 -19.36 14.44
CA TYR A 8 -14.53 -18.80 15.34
C TYR A 8 -13.12 -19.39 15.15
N LEU A 9 -13.00 -20.63 14.70
CA LEU A 9 -11.68 -21.27 14.44
C LEU A 9 -11.12 -20.94 13.04
N ARG A 10 -11.95 -20.55 12.06
CA ARG A 10 -11.47 -20.07 10.76
C ARG A 10 -10.98 -18.63 10.79
N VAL A 11 -11.45 -17.82 11.74
CA VAL A 11 -11.10 -16.40 11.86
C VAL A 11 -9.72 -16.18 12.48
N VAL A 12 -9.14 -17.17 13.17
CA VAL A 12 -7.89 -16.99 13.95
C VAL A 12 -6.64 -17.52 13.22
N SER A 13 -6.79 -18.29 12.13
CA SER A 13 -5.68 -19.03 11.47
C SER A 13 -5.33 -18.59 10.03
N THR A 14 -5.72 -17.39 9.62
CA THR A 14 -5.19 -16.73 8.39
C THR A 14 -4.57 -15.38 8.75
N ARG A 15 -4.01 -15.33 9.97
CA ARG A 15 -3.20 -14.25 10.48
C ARG A 15 -1.88 -14.24 9.70
N ALA A 16 -1.73 -13.21 8.89
CA ALA A 16 -0.49 -12.70 8.33
C ALA A 16 0.12 -13.48 7.14
N TYR A 17 0.55 -12.71 6.14
CA TYR A 17 1.53 -13.01 5.08
C TYR A 17 1.12 -13.39 3.66
N MET A 18 -0.15 -13.61 3.31
CA MET A 18 -0.48 -13.84 1.89
C MET A 18 -1.64 -12.98 1.40
N SER A 19 -1.41 -12.25 0.30
CA SER A 19 -2.44 -11.60 -0.53
C SER A 19 -2.85 -10.16 -0.20
N ILE A 20 -1.93 -9.21 -0.31
CA ILE A 20 -2.30 -7.92 -0.93
C ILE A 20 -2.23 -8.05 -2.46
N MET A 21 -1.42 -8.98 -2.98
CA MET A 21 -1.33 -9.24 -4.43
C MET A 21 -2.37 -10.22 -5.01
N GLU A 22 -3.04 -11.07 -4.22
CA GLU A 22 -4.05 -12.02 -4.78
C GLU A 22 -5.50 -11.55 -4.61
N ASN A 23 -5.73 -10.41 -3.96
CA ASN A 23 -7.04 -9.76 -3.92
C ASN A 23 -7.07 -8.58 -4.91
N ALA A 24 -6.73 -8.88 -6.17
CA ALA A 24 -7.25 -8.10 -7.28
C ALA A 24 -8.77 -8.34 -7.30
N ILE A 25 -9.51 -7.55 -6.51
CA ILE A 25 -10.90 -7.25 -6.88
C ILE A 25 -10.78 -6.72 -8.31
N GLU A 26 -11.40 -7.39 -9.28
CA GLU A 26 -11.35 -7.02 -10.70
C GLU A 26 -11.42 -5.48 -10.83
N GLY A 27 -10.32 -4.88 -11.31
CA GLY A 27 -10.21 -3.43 -11.51
C GLY A 27 -9.35 -2.66 -10.51
N VAL A 28 -8.91 -3.23 -9.38
CA VAL A 28 -7.94 -2.54 -8.49
C VAL A 28 -6.52 -2.70 -9.03
N GLU A 29 -5.86 -1.58 -9.31
CA GLU A 29 -4.46 -1.48 -9.68
C GLU A 29 -3.68 -0.69 -8.62
N ALA A 30 -2.39 -1.00 -8.47
CA ALA A 30 -1.43 -0.24 -7.67
C ALA A 30 -0.36 0.37 -8.58
N ARG A 31 -0.04 1.65 -8.34
CA ARG A 31 1.01 2.41 -9.04
C ARG A 31 2.06 2.87 -8.05
N VAL A 32 3.33 2.76 -8.42
CA VAL A 32 4.42 3.33 -7.62
C VAL A 32 4.52 4.82 -7.95
N LEU A 33 4.26 5.68 -6.96
CA LEU A 33 4.47 7.12 -7.10
C LEU A 33 5.91 7.51 -6.80
N TRP A 34 6.54 6.83 -5.85
CA TRP A 34 7.92 7.07 -5.46
C TRP A 34 8.53 5.82 -4.86
N SER A 35 9.84 5.63 -5.03
CA SER A 35 10.58 4.53 -4.42
C SER A 35 12.02 4.93 -4.12
N CYS A 36 12.58 4.43 -3.02
CA CYS A 36 13.99 4.51 -2.71
C CYS A 36 14.55 3.12 -2.43
N LYS A 37 15.38 2.62 -3.35
CA LYS A 37 15.99 1.28 -3.25
C LYS A 37 16.93 1.16 -2.05
N GLN A 38 17.68 2.22 -1.73
CA GLN A 38 18.65 2.22 -0.63
C GLN A 38 17.99 2.03 0.74
N ARG A 39 16.80 2.61 0.91
CA ARG A 39 16.03 2.55 2.16
C ARG A 39 14.88 1.52 2.10
N CYS A 40 14.70 0.85 0.96
CA CYS A 40 13.64 -0.12 0.69
C CYS A 40 12.21 0.40 0.91
N VAL A 41 11.99 1.72 0.81
CA VAL A 41 10.68 2.36 1.04
C VAL A 41 10.04 2.75 -0.30
N GLU A 42 8.73 2.55 -0.41
CA GLU A 42 7.92 2.88 -1.58
C GLU A 42 6.63 3.59 -1.17
N LEU A 43 6.20 4.56 -1.97
CA LEU A 43 4.88 5.19 -1.92
C LEU A 43 4.04 4.65 -3.07
N LEU A 44 2.94 4.00 -2.72
CA LEU A 44 2.00 3.41 -3.68
C LEU A 44 0.71 4.22 -3.72
N GLU A 45 0.13 4.34 -4.91
CA GLU A 45 -1.22 4.80 -5.16
C GLU A 45 -2.08 3.62 -5.61
N LEU A 46 -3.15 3.34 -4.88
CA LEU A 46 -4.13 2.32 -5.21
C LEU A 46 -5.37 2.98 -5.79
N GLY A 47 -5.87 2.41 -6.87
CA GLY A 47 -6.99 2.97 -7.60
C GLY A 47 -7.72 1.93 -8.42
N PHE A 48 -8.90 2.32 -8.89
CA PHE A 48 -9.63 1.52 -9.87
C PHE A 48 -9.24 1.94 -11.27
N LYS A 49 -8.95 0.99 -12.14
CA LYS A 49 -8.87 1.23 -13.57
C LYS A 49 -10.24 1.04 -14.19
N GLU A 50 -10.81 2.14 -14.65
CA GLU A 50 -12.06 2.12 -15.38
C GLU A 50 -11.85 1.56 -16.80
N VAL A 51 -12.92 1.06 -17.42
CA VAL A 51 -12.90 0.54 -18.79
C VAL A 51 -12.44 1.60 -19.80
N SER A 52 -12.64 2.88 -19.48
CA SER A 52 -12.13 4.03 -20.24
C SER A 52 -10.60 4.15 -20.24
N GLY A 53 -9.90 3.39 -19.40
CA GLY A 53 -8.48 3.54 -19.12
C GLY A 53 -8.17 4.62 -18.06
N PHE A 54 -9.18 5.34 -17.58
CA PHE A 54 -9.01 6.29 -16.47
C PHE A 54 -8.68 5.55 -15.17
N PHE A 55 -7.73 6.09 -14.42
CA PHE A 55 -7.34 5.55 -13.12
C PHE A 55 -7.86 6.47 -12.02
N LYS A 56 -8.74 5.92 -11.19
CA LYS A 56 -9.36 6.63 -10.08
C LYS A 56 -8.71 6.23 -8.76
N PRO A 57 -7.79 7.04 -8.20
CA PRO A 57 -7.16 6.72 -6.93
C PRO A 57 -8.14 6.80 -5.78
N PHE A 58 -7.98 5.92 -4.80
CA PHE A 58 -8.76 5.94 -3.56
C PHE A 58 -7.90 5.79 -2.30
N ARG A 59 -6.62 5.39 -2.43
CA ARG A 59 -5.73 5.20 -1.29
C ARG A 59 -4.27 5.37 -1.67
N TYR A 60 -3.51 5.89 -0.72
CA TYR A 60 -2.06 6.02 -0.75
C TYR A 60 -1.48 5.22 0.41
N GLU A 61 -0.46 4.42 0.14
CA GLU A 61 0.18 3.59 1.14
C GLU A 61 1.70 3.73 1.08
N VAL A 62 2.35 3.83 2.25
CA VAL A 62 3.81 3.81 2.38
C VAL A 62 4.23 2.42 2.85
N HIS A 63 5.15 1.79 2.12
CA HIS A 63 5.57 0.41 2.34
C HIS A 63 7.08 0.30 2.47
N ILE A 64 7.52 -0.67 3.26
CA ILE A 64 8.84 -1.28 3.08
C ILE A 64 8.64 -2.53 2.21
N LYS A 65 9.54 -2.73 1.24
CA LYS A 65 9.47 -3.89 0.35
C LYS A 65 9.51 -5.20 1.16
N GLY A 66 8.45 -6.00 1.04
CA GLY A 66 8.30 -7.27 1.77
C GLY A 66 7.59 -7.14 3.12
N GLU A 67 7.21 -5.94 3.54
CA GLU A 67 6.49 -5.69 4.79
C GLU A 67 5.07 -5.17 4.56
N SER A 68 4.27 -5.16 5.64
CA SER A 68 2.98 -4.47 5.65
C SER A 68 3.15 -2.97 5.47
N SER A 69 2.11 -2.30 4.97
CA SER A 69 2.07 -0.83 4.89
C SER A 69 2.37 -0.20 6.25
N LEU A 70 3.34 0.70 6.29
CA LEU A 70 3.65 1.52 7.46
C LEU A 70 2.58 2.59 7.70
N PHE A 71 2.02 3.11 6.61
CA PHE A 71 1.02 4.16 6.66
C PHE A 71 0.00 4.01 5.53
N ARG A 72 -1.26 4.37 5.79
CA ARG A 72 -2.34 4.37 4.81
C ARG A 72 -3.16 5.64 4.96
N SER A 73 -3.48 6.28 3.84
CA SER A 73 -4.35 7.46 3.82
C SER A 73 -5.13 7.56 2.51
N THR A 74 -6.24 8.28 2.53
CA THR A 74 -6.95 8.70 1.31
C THR A 74 -6.40 10.00 0.71
N SER A 75 -5.40 10.62 1.37
CA SER A 75 -4.74 11.84 0.93
C SER A 75 -3.29 11.55 0.53
N GLU A 76 -2.92 11.86 -0.72
CA GLU A 76 -1.54 11.77 -1.20
C GLU A 76 -0.62 12.65 -0.36
N HIS A 77 -1.05 13.88 -0.06
CA HIS A 77 -0.29 14.84 0.74
C HIS A 77 0.06 14.27 2.12
N ALA A 78 -0.90 13.63 2.79
CA ALA A 78 -0.64 13.00 4.09
C ALA A 78 0.38 11.85 3.99
N ALA A 79 0.31 11.03 2.94
CA ALA A 79 1.25 9.94 2.72
C ALA A 79 2.67 10.45 2.40
N ARG A 80 2.77 11.50 1.58
CA ARG A 80 4.04 12.20 1.31
C ARG A 80 4.61 12.82 2.59
N HIS A 81 3.79 13.49 3.38
CA HIS A 81 4.23 14.09 4.63
C HIS A 81 4.75 13.03 5.61
N TYR A 82 4.05 11.90 5.75
CA TYR A 82 4.54 10.76 6.54
C TYR A 82 5.90 10.27 6.05
N LEU A 83 6.07 10.13 4.74
CA LEU A 83 7.32 9.70 4.14
C LEU A 83 8.47 10.69 4.41
N THR A 84 8.22 12.00 4.31
CA THR A 84 9.18 13.04 4.72
C THR A 84 9.58 12.88 6.19
N MET A 85 8.62 12.67 7.10
CA MET A 85 8.92 12.45 8.51
C MET A 85 9.72 11.17 8.75
N LEU A 86 9.39 10.10 8.04
CA LEU A 86 10.07 8.80 8.16
C LEU A 86 11.53 8.90 7.69
N LEU A 87 11.78 9.66 6.64
CA LEU A 87 13.10 9.77 6.00
C LEU A 87 13.96 10.88 6.59
N GLY A 88 13.35 11.86 7.26
CA GLY A 88 14.03 13.04 7.80
C GLY A 88 14.36 14.10 6.75
N ASP A 89 14.06 13.83 5.47
CA ASP A 89 14.38 14.67 4.31
C ASP A 89 13.12 14.86 3.45
N PRO A 90 12.91 16.02 2.81
CA PRO A 90 11.83 16.22 1.85
C PRO A 90 11.92 15.25 0.66
N ILE A 91 10.78 14.68 0.24
CA ILE A 91 10.73 13.74 -0.91
C ILE A 91 11.28 14.38 -2.19
N ASP A 92 10.98 15.65 -2.41
CA ASP A 92 11.41 16.39 -3.61
C ASP A 92 12.95 16.50 -3.69
N GLU A 93 13.65 16.40 -2.56
CA GLU A 93 15.11 16.39 -2.50
C GLU A 93 15.69 14.97 -2.72
N LEU A 94 14.89 13.93 -2.47
CA LEU A 94 15.26 12.52 -2.58
C LEU A 94 15.11 11.93 -4.00
N GLU A 95 14.54 12.67 -4.95
CA GLU A 95 14.46 12.25 -6.37
C GLU A 95 15.86 12.06 -7.02
N HIS A 96 16.92 12.50 -6.34
CA HIS A 96 18.32 12.30 -6.74
C HIS A 96 18.91 10.95 -6.31
N CYS A 97 18.18 10.10 -5.58
CA CYS A 97 18.65 8.74 -5.21
C CYS A 97 18.44 7.70 -6.32
N SER A 98 18.49 8.14 -7.58
CA SER A 98 18.52 7.30 -8.78
C SER A 98 19.97 6.92 -9.10
N GLY A 99 20.57 6.07 -8.27
CA GLY A 99 21.86 5.41 -8.51
C GLY A 99 21.68 3.94 -8.84
#